data_AF-A0A9Q5WBD5-F1
#
_entry.id   AF-A0A9Q5WBD5-F1
#
_cell.length_a   1.000
_cell.length_b   1.000
_cell.length_c   1.000
_cell.angle_alpha   90.00
_cell.angle_beta   90.00
_cell.angle_gamma   90.00
#
_symmetry.space_group_name_H-M   'P 1'
#
loop_
_entity.id
_entity.type
_entity.pdbx_description
1 polymer ?
#
loop_
_entity_poly.entity_id
_entity_poly.type
_entity_poly.pdbx_seq_one_letter_code
_entity_poly.pdbx_strand_id
1 'polypeptide(L)'
;MVQTVPKPTSKLPPSTHEFADIIHRLEAGGSMLPDTPENLMQIIGIYKAYAVPMDFYWRDLLYIGERVFLNPLPAFKYFLPQEYLDLHNHYAGDDADLRIWRGEATAHPELLAFMEKGETGKIPKLFHHLLHDRINMEFAEACMQAMLWHRKMYAPVNQFDAYLDSEEYKANADRAIKAYFRKNPPMLALYKLFPDMFLEQCRMMSYYANLGLFWEVMAPVFFEMSDIYDEGGFSGVPDAMNFLINGIFAIAGRPIYHHVYVDGKCYEVIPKSKGFTWLYEAALPYVEAVFYRTAPFRGTKSYNAQAGQVPNDQKDFHYGILYADVFPVGTAGIPPTLLMQDMLHFLPPYLINYYKQHCRGEDDMLIQLGITFQRSMYNVTSAVIQALRTALLYPLDDTNPRHLQANRDFFESQLNRFTRADYGMRDAAKLRSIQSPNYR
;
A
#
# COMPACT_ATOMS: atom_id res chain seq x y z
N MET A 1 37.18 -10.56 -13.86
CA MET A 1 37.77 -10.17 -12.57
C MET A 1 36.71 -9.42 -11.80
N VAL A 2 36.17 -10.03 -10.75
CA VAL A 2 35.12 -9.42 -9.92
C VAL A 2 35.79 -8.32 -9.10
N GLN A 3 35.51 -7.05 -9.42
CA GLN A 3 35.88 -5.94 -8.55
C GLN A 3 35.06 -6.09 -7.27
N THR A 4 35.73 -6.51 -6.21
CA THR A 4 35.21 -6.48 -4.86
C THR A 4 35.06 -5.01 -4.46
N VAL A 5 33.81 -4.55 -4.34
CA VAL A 5 33.50 -3.26 -3.72
C VAL A 5 34.16 -3.27 -2.32
N PRO A 6 34.95 -2.25 -1.96
CA PRO A 6 35.62 -2.23 -0.66
C PRO A 6 34.55 -2.27 0.44
N LYS A 7 34.54 -3.35 1.24
CA LYS A 7 33.71 -3.45 2.44
C LYS A 7 33.97 -2.21 3.30
N PRO A 8 32.96 -1.39 3.63
CA PRO A 8 33.11 -0.40 4.69
C PRO A 8 33.54 -1.17 5.93
N THR A 9 34.70 -0.84 6.48
CA THR A 9 35.16 -1.38 7.75
C THR A 9 34.14 -0.94 8.80
N SER A 10 33.22 -1.83 9.15
CA SER A 10 32.19 -1.55 10.16
C SER A 10 32.89 -1.13 11.45
N LYS A 11 32.60 0.11 11.90
CA LYS A 11 33.17 0.68 13.13
C LYS A 11 32.60 0.04 14.40
N LEU A 12 31.59 -0.82 14.25
CA LEU A 12 30.97 -1.58 15.31
C LEU A 12 31.38 -3.06 15.20
N PRO A 13 31.39 -3.82 16.30
CA PRO A 13 31.53 -5.28 16.23
C PRO A 13 30.39 -5.89 15.39
N PRO A 14 30.51 -7.13 14.89
CA PRO A 14 29.39 -7.81 14.23
C PRO A 14 28.13 -7.84 15.13
N SER A 15 26.94 -7.69 14.53
CA SER A 15 25.69 -7.80 15.29
C SER A 15 25.51 -9.26 15.71
N THR A 16 25.03 -9.49 16.93
CA THR A 16 24.69 -10.81 17.46
C THR A 16 23.24 -11.20 17.17
N HIS A 17 22.49 -10.34 16.47
CA HIS A 17 21.10 -10.57 16.15
C HIS A 17 20.95 -11.72 15.14
N GLU A 18 19.85 -12.46 15.23
CA GLU A 18 19.56 -13.60 14.37
C GLU A 18 19.51 -13.25 12.86
N PHE A 19 19.24 -11.99 12.54
CA PHE A 19 19.25 -11.42 11.19
C PHE A 19 20.46 -10.50 10.93
N ALA A 20 21.63 -10.82 11.50
CA ALA A 20 22.84 -9.99 11.39
C ALA A 20 23.20 -9.59 9.95
N ASP A 21 23.13 -10.52 8.98
CA ASP A 21 23.45 -10.23 7.58
C ASP A 21 22.51 -9.18 6.97
N ILE A 22 21.23 -9.18 7.37
CA ILE A 22 20.25 -8.18 6.92
C ILE A 22 20.55 -6.84 7.57
N ILE A 23 20.90 -6.82 8.86
CA ILE A 23 21.29 -5.59 9.57
C ILE A 23 22.50 -4.95 8.92
N HIS A 24 23.53 -5.73 8.58
CA HIS A 24 24.72 -5.21 7.91
C HIS A 24 24.40 -4.62 6.53
N ARG A 25 23.42 -5.19 5.81
CA ARG A 25 22.93 -4.57 4.57
C ARG A 25 22.20 -3.25 4.82
N LEU A 26 21.33 -3.18 5.84
CA LEU A 26 20.63 -1.94 6.19
C LEU A 26 21.60 -0.84 6.67
N GLU A 27 22.62 -1.19 7.46
CA GLU A 27 23.70 -0.29 7.89
C GLU A 27 24.53 0.23 6.71
N ALA A 28 24.63 -0.55 5.63
CA ALA A 28 25.28 -0.14 4.39
C ALA A 28 24.35 0.64 3.44
N GLY A 29 23.12 0.97 3.87
CA GLY A 29 22.14 1.71 3.06
C GLY A 29 21.37 0.85 2.07
N GLY A 30 21.46 -0.48 2.21
CA GLY A 30 20.76 -1.45 1.38
C GLY A 30 19.38 -1.83 1.91
N SER A 31 18.81 -2.86 1.25
CA SER A 31 17.48 -3.41 1.50
C SER A 31 17.52 -4.66 2.38
N MET A 32 16.36 -5.05 2.91
CA MET A 32 16.17 -6.38 3.52
C MET A 32 16.37 -7.51 2.50
N LEU A 33 16.24 -7.23 1.20
CA LEU A 33 16.52 -8.19 0.13
C LEU A 33 18.00 -8.24 -0.25
N PRO A 34 18.49 -9.40 -0.76
CA PRO A 34 19.76 -9.47 -1.45
C PRO A 34 19.78 -8.58 -2.69
N ASP A 35 20.90 -7.89 -2.92
CA ASP A 35 21.12 -7.09 -4.13
C ASP A 35 21.58 -7.97 -5.28
N THR A 36 20.63 -8.43 -6.10
CA THR A 36 20.90 -9.22 -7.31
C THR A 36 20.14 -8.65 -8.50
N PRO A 37 20.65 -8.77 -9.74
CA PRO A 37 19.93 -8.35 -10.94
C PRO A 37 18.55 -9.01 -11.07
N GLU A 38 18.44 -10.26 -10.63
CA GLU A 38 17.19 -11.02 -10.60
C GLU A 38 16.16 -10.42 -9.63
N ASN A 39 16.58 -10.03 -8.41
CA ASN A 39 15.69 -9.36 -7.48
C ASN A 39 15.30 -7.98 -8.00
N LEU A 40 16.22 -7.22 -8.59
CA LEU A 40 15.91 -5.91 -9.17
C LEU A 40 14.84 -6.01 -10.28
N MET A 41 15.03 -6.92 -11.24
CA MET A 41 14.07 -7.16 -12.33
C MET A 41 12.69 -7.54 -11.79
N GLN A 42 12.63 -8.46 -10.83
CA GLN A 42 11.39 -8.87 -10.16
C GLN A 42 10.71 -7.69 -9.46
N ILE A 43 11.48 -6.88 -8.72
CA ILE A 43 10.98 -5.74 -7.97
C ILE A 43 10.37 -4.70 -8.88
N ILE A 44 11.10 -4.27 -9.91
CA ILE A 44 10.63 -3.24 -10.82
C ILE A 44 9.47 -3.77 -11.67
N GLY A 45 9.56 -5.02 -12.17
CA GLY A 45 8.51 -5.59 -12.98
C GLY A 45 7.16 -5.68 -12.28
N ILE A 46 7.16 -6.01 -10.98
CA ILE A 46 5.90 -6.01 -10.22
C ILE A 46 5.46 -4.62 -9.80
N TYR A 47 6.36 -3.65 -9.61
CA TYR A 47 5.95 -2.25 -9.42
C TYR A 47 5.18 -1.74 -10.65
N LYS A 48 5.64 -2.05 -11.87
CA LYS A 48 4.90 -1.74 -13.10
C LYS A 48 3.52 -2.39 -13.13
N ALA A 49 3.47 -3.70 -12.88
CA ALA A 49 2.23 -4.47 -12.91
C ALA A 49 1.22 -4.03 -11.83
N TYR A 50 1.73 -3.54 -10.68
CA TYR A 50 0.91 -3.04 -9.58
C TYR A 50 0.44 -1.59 -9.78
N ALA A 51 1.26 -0.75 -10.42
CA ALA A 51 0.95 0.66 -10.63
C ALA A 51 -0.32 0.86 -11.45
N VAL A 52 -0.59 -0.01 -12.44
CA VAL A 52 -1.78 0.07 -13.31
C VAL A 52 -3.09 -0.13 -12.54
N PRO A 53 -3.32 -1.23 -11.79
CA PRO A 53 -4.52 -1.36 -10.97
C PRO A 53 -4.53 -0.35 -9.81
N MET A 54 -3.37 0.04 -9.27
CA MET A 54 -3.30 1.11 -8.26
C MET A 54 -3.81 2.45 -8.80
N ASP A 55 -3.55 2.77 -10.07
CA ASP A 55 -4.09 3.95 -10.75
C ASP A 55 -5.63 3.94 -10.79
N PHE A 56 -6.23 2.77 -11.00
CA PHE A 56 -7.68 2.62 -10.85
C PHE A 56 -8.11 2.80 -9.38
N TYR A 57 -7.42 2.14 -8.45
CA TYR A 57 -7.80 2.11 -7.05
C TYR A 57 -7.84 3.51 -6.44
N TRP A 58 -6.81 4.34 -6.64
CA TRP A 58 -6.81 5.66 -6.00
C TRP A 58 -7.96 6.54 -6.52
N ARG A 59 -8.25 6.47 -7.83
CA ARG A 59 -9.35 7.22 -8.45
C ARG A 59 -10.70 6.78 -7.90
N ASP A 60 -10.92 5.48 -7.80
CA ASP A 60 -12.19 4.93 -7.34
C ASP A 60 -12.38 5.06 -5.82
N LEU A 61 -11.30 4.97 -5.03
CA LEU A 61 -11.34 5.29 -3.60
C LEU A 61 -11.74 6.74 -3.35
N LEU A 62 -11.17 7.70 -4.10
CA LEU A 62 -11.58 9.10 -4.04
C LEU A 62 -13.03 9.26 -4.50
N TYR A 63 -13.41 8.69 -5.65
CA TYR A 63 -14.80 8.72 -6.11
C TYR A 63 -15.79 8.20 -5.05
N ILE A 64 -15.46 7.10 -4.36
CA ILE A 64 -16.28 6.54 -3.30
C ILE A 64 -16.38 7.52 -2.12
N GLY A 65 -15.26 8.03 -1.61
CA GLY A 65 -15.26 8.97 -0.48
C GLY A 65 -16.00 10.28 -0.80
N GLU A 66 -15.80 10.79 -2.01
CA GLU A 66 -16.20 12.15 -2.39
C GLU A 66 -17.61 12.25 -2.98
N ARG A 67 -18.05 11.23 -3.75
CA ARG A 67 -19.30 11.27 -4.54
C ARG A 67 -20.30 10.20 -4.13
N VAL A 68 -19.85 8.95 -3.95
CA VAL A 68 -20.73 7.87 -3.48
C VAL A 68 -21.12 8.14 -2.02
N PHE A 69 -20.15 8.52 -1.20
CA PHE A 69 -20.30 8.91 0.20
C PHE A 69 -21.23 7.98 0.98
N LEU A 70 -22.43 8.43 1.35
CA LEU A 70 -23.40 7.68 2.15
C LEU A 70 -24.57 7.15 1.34
N ASN A 71 -24.38 6.86 0.05
CA ASN A 71 -25.40 6.22 -0.76
C ASN A 71 -25.85 4.90 -0.08
N PRO A 72 -27.13 4.75 0.30
CA PRO A 72 -27.60 3.56 1.00
C PRO A 72 -27.58 2.29 0.13
N LEU A 73 -27.57 2.45 -1.19
CA LEU A 73 -27.50 1.35 -2.16
C LEU A 73 -26.45 1.68 -3.23
N PRO A 74 -25.16 1.53 -2.90
CA PRO A 74 -24.06 1.90 -3.78
C PRO A 74 -23.79 0.82 -4.84
N ALA A 75 -24.83 0.39 -5.58
CA ALA A 75 -24.77 -0.73 -6.52
C ALA A 75 -23.73 -0.55 -7.65
N PHE A 76 -23.40 0.69 -7.96
CA PHE A 76 -22.46 1.07 -9.02
C PHE A 76 -21.20 1.75 -8.48
N LYS A 77 -20.82 1.54 -7.21
CA LYS A 77 -19.67 2.24 -6.61
C LYS A 77 -18.34 2.06 -7.34
N TYR A 78 -18.18 0.97 -8.11
CA TYR A 78 -16.98 0.69 -8.91
C TYR A 78 -17.09 1.17 -10.37
N PHE A 79 -18.18 1.86 -10.73
CA PHE A 79 -18.38 2.40 -12.07
C PHE A 79 -17.75 3.79 -12.11
N LEU A 80 -16.42 3.81 -12.16
CA LEU A 80 -15.66 5.05 -12.17
C LEU A 80 -16.16 5.98 -13.30
N PRO A 81 -16.61 7.20 -13.00
CA PRO A 81 -17.04 8.18 -14.00
C PRO A 81 -15.87 8.67 -14.85
N GLN A 82 -16.16 9.17 -16.06
CA GLN A 82 -15.14 9.71 -16.96
C GLN A 82 -14.35 10.87 -16.32
N GLU A 83 -15.01 11.73 -15.54
CA GLU A 83 -14.36 12.83 -14.82
C GLU A 83 -13.27 12.37 -13.84
N TYR A 84 -13.36 11.14 -13.29
CA TYR A 84 -12.33 10.58 -12.40
C TYR A 84 -11.24 9.81 -13.17
N LEU A 85 -11.53 9.33 -14.38
CA LEU A 85 -10.51 8.80 -15.30
C LEU A 85 -9.64 9.93 -15.88
N ASP A 86 -10.28 11.06 -16.17
CA ASP A 86 -9.65 12.28 -16.67
C ASP A 86 -9.13 13.17 -15.53
N LEU A 87 -9.30 12.76 -14.26
CA LEU A 87 -8.76 13.51 -13.13
C LEU A 87 -7.23 13.49 -13.20
N HIS A 88 -6.62 14.67 -13.30
CA HIS A 88 -5.17 14.78 -13.31
C HIS A 88 -4.60 14.37 -11.96
N ASN A 89 -3.64 13.44 -11.99
CA ASN A 89 -2.87 13.08 -10.82
C ASN A 89 -1.92 14.24 -10.47
N HIS A 90 -1.91 14.68 -9.21
CA HIS A 90 -1.10 15.82 -8.78
C HIS A 90 0.43 15.60 -8.88
N TYR A 91 0.88 14.39 -9.19
CA TYR A 91 2.29 13.98 -9.21
C TYR A 91 2.74 13.40 -10.56
N ALA A 92 1.92 13.51 -11.61
CA ALA A 92 2.24 13.06 -12.96
C ALA A 92 1.79 14.06 -14.03
N GLY A 93 2.44 14.03 -15.19
CA GLY A 93 2.17 14.97 -16.28
C GLY A 93 2.87 16.32 -16.13
N ASP A 94 2.64 17.18 -17.13
CA ASP A 94 3.32 18.47 -17.25
C ASP A 94 2.79 19.54 -16.29
N ASP A 95 1.56 19.39 -15.80
CA ASP A 95 0.88 20.31 -14.88
C ASP A 95 0.87 19.83 -13.42
N ALA A 96 1.68 18.81 -13.09
CA ALA A 96 1.80 18.28 -11.74
C ALA A 96 2.29 19.33 -10.73
N ASP A 97 1.74 19.30 -9.51
CA ASP A 97 2.20 20.11 -8.37
C ASP A 97 3.67 19.79 -8.02
N LEU A 98 4.01 18.50 -8.09
CA LEU A 98 5.36 17.97 -7.95
C LEU A 98 5.49 16.78 -8.90
N ARG A 99 6.12 17.00 -10.05
CA ARG A 99 6.26 15.95 -11.06
C ARG A 99 7.20 14.85 -10.59
N ILE A 100 6.63 13.70 -10.23
CA ILE A 100 7.36 12.45 -9.95
C ILE A 100 7.45 11.64 -11.23
N TRP A 101 6.29 11.36 -11.86
CA TRP A 101 6.24 10.59 -13.09
C TRP A 101 6.21 11.49 -14.32
N ARG A 102 7.04 11.16 -15.30
CA ARG A 102 7.16 11.91 -16.56
C ARG A 102 6.04 11.60 -17.55
N GLY A 103 5.26 10.53 -17.34
CA GLY A 103 4.16 10.13 -18.20
C GLY A 103 2.89 10.97 -18.07
N GLU A 104 1.74 10.36 -18.38
CA GLU A 104 0.44 11.03 -18.48
C GLU A 104 -0.14 11.41 -17.09
N ALA A 105 -0.87 12.52 -17.01
CA ALA A 105 -1.57 12.92 -15.78
C ALA A 105 -2.87 12.13 -15.55
N THR A 106 -3.51 11.67 -16.63
CA THR A 106 -4.79 10.96 -16.61
C THR A 106 -4.61 9.46 -16.42
N ALA A 107 -5.71 8.70 -16.42
CA ALA A 107 -5.67 7.26 -16.25
C ALA A 107 -4.72 6.59 -17.26
N HIS A 108 -3.91 5.66 -16.78
CA HIS A 108 -2.84 5.02 -17.56
C HIS A 108 -3.42 4.32 -18.81
N PRO A 109 -2.77 4.40 -19.99
CA PRO A 109 -3.29 3.81 -21.23
C PRO A 109 -3.61 2.30 -21.15
N GLU A 110 -2.77 1.52 -20.48
CA GLU A 110 -3.03 0.08 -20.25
C GLU A 110 -4.29 -0.16 -19.41
N LEU A 111 -4.55 0.69 -18.41
CA LEU A 111 -5.77 0.61 -17.61
C LEU A 111 -6.99 0.90 -18.48
N LEU A 112 -6.95 1.96 -19.28
CA LEU A 112 -8.05 2.32 -20.19
C LEU A 112 -8.30 1.21 -21.23
N ALA A 113 -7.25 0.62 -21.78
CA ALA A 113 -7.35 -0.49 -22.71
C ALA A 113 -8.00 -1.74 -22.08
N PHE A 114 -7.62 -2.06 -20.84
CA PHE A 114 -8.24 -3.16 -20.08
C PHE A 114 -9.69 -2.85 -19.72
N MET A 115 -10.02 -1.62 -19.29
CA MET A 115 -11.41 -1.24 -18.99
C MET A 115 -12.32 -1.26 -20.24
N GLU A 116 -11.77 -1.00 -21.43
CA GLU A 116 -12.52 -1.07 -22.68
C GLU A 116 -12.78 -2.51 -23.12
N LYS A 117 -11.76 -3.37 -23.05
CA LYS A 117 -11.78 -4.70 -23.69
C LYS A 117 -11.86 -5.86 -22.72
N GLY A 118 -11.35 -5.74 -21.51
CA GLY A 118 -11.16 -6.85 -20.58
C GLY A 118 -10.45 -8.04 -21.22
N GLU A 119 -10.70 -9.23 -20.69
CA GLU A 119 -10.34 -10.52 -21.27
C GLU A 119 -11.41 -11.03 -22.25
N THR A 120 -12.66 -10.56 -22.11
CA THR A 120 -13.83 -11.04 -22.86
C THR A 120 -14.10 -10.29 -24.17
N GLY A 121 -13.30 -9.25 -24.46
CA GLY A 121 -13.48 -8.38 -25.62
C GLY A 121 -14.41 -7.19 -25.34
N LYS A 122 -14.57 -6.31 -26.34
CA LYS A 122 -15.30 -5.04 -26.14
C LYS A 122 -16.81 -5.28 -25.94
N ILE A 123 -17.25 -5.21 -24.68
CA ILE A 123 -18.65 -5.27 -24.26
C ILE A 123 -18.99 -4.11 -23.31
N PRO A 124 -20.28 -3.80 -23.06
CA PRO A 124 -20.65 -2.75 -22.12
C PRO A 124 -20.09 -3.00 -20.71
N LYS A 125 -19.65 -1.93 -20.02
CA LYS A 125 -19.08 -1.97 -18.67
C LYS A 125 -19.89 -2.79 -17.66
N LEU A 126 -21.22 -2.76 -17.75
CA LEU A 126 -22.07 -3.58 -16.88
C LEU A 126 -21.79 -5.08 -17.02
N PHE A 127 -21.60 -5.58 -18.24
CA PHE A 127 -21.34 -7.00 -18.47
C PHE A 127 -19.92 -7.40 -18.08
N HIS A 128 -18.93 -6.51 -18.31
CA HIS A 128 -17.58 -6.66 -17.75
C HIS A 128 -17.64 -6.92 -16.24
N HIS A 129 -18.38 -6.09 -15.50
CA HIS A 129 -18.54 -6.26 -14.06
C HIS A 129 -19.31 -7.54 -13.66
N LEU A 130 -20.38 -7.90 -14.38
CA LEU A 130 -21.19 -9.10 -14.09
C LEU A 130 -20.43 -10.41 -14.38
N LEU A 131 -19.53 -10.41 -15.35
CA LEU A 131 -18.70 -11.55 -15.72
C LEU A 131 -17.37 -11.61 -14.96
N HIS A 132 -17.15 -10.70 -14.01
CA HIS A 132 -15.91 -10.57 -13.25
C HIS A 132 -14.68 -10.23 -14.13
N ASP A 133 -14.90 -9.64 -15.29
CA ASP A 133 -13.87 -9.12 -16.20
C ASP A 133 -13.60 -7.65 -15.89
N ARG A 134 -12.97 -7.40 -14.75
CA ARG A 134 -12.75 -6.05 -14.20
C ARG A 134 -11.62 -6.02 -13.19
N ILE A 135 -11.21 -4.82 -12.83
CA ILE A 135 -10.35 -4.56 -11.68
C ILE A 135 -11.07 -4.96 -10.37
N ASN A 136 -10.36 -5.73 -9.52
CA ASN A 136 -10.82 -6.25 -8.25
C ASN A 136 -10.71 -5.21 -7.12
N MET A 137 -11.50 -4.15 -7.23
CA MET A 137 -11.55 -3.04 -6.27
C MET A 137 -11.82 -3.45 -4.81
N GLU A 138 -12.39 -4.63 -4.58
CA GLU A 138 -12.58 -5.20 -3.24
C GLU A 138 -11.27 -5.35 -2.47
N PHE A 139 -10.14 -5.55 -3.16
CA PHE A 139 -8.84 -5.57 -2.51
C PHE A 139 -8.49 -4.20 -1.90
N ALA A 140 -8.74 -3.11 -2.64
CA ALA A 140 -8.56 -1.75 -2.16
C ALA A 140 -9.42 -1.45 -0.92
N GLU A 141 -10.68 -1.87 -0.94
CA GLU A 141 -11.56 -1.73 0.23
C GLU A 141 -11.07 -2.55 1.42
N ALA A 142 -10.56 -3.77 1.20
CA ALA A 142 -10.00 -4.58 2.28
C ALA A 142 -8.79 -3.90 2.93
N CYS A 143 -7.92 -3.25 2.15
CA CYS A 143 -6.83 -2.42 2.68
C CYS A 143 -7.36 -1.22 3.49
N MET A 144 -8.36 -0.50 2.97
CA MET A 144 -8.98 0.63 3.66
C MET A 144 -9.64 0.19 4.98
N GLN A 145 -10.37 -0.93 4.97
CA GLN A 145 -10.99 -1.51 6.17
C GLN A 145 -9.93 -1.94 7.18
N ALA A 146 -8.80 -2.48 6.74
CA ALA A 146 -7.69 -2.80 7.63
C ALA A 146 -7.14 -1.53 8.30
N MET A 147 -7.01 -0.41 7.58
CA MET A 147 -6.58 0.88 8.16
C MET A 147 -7.61 1.43 9.15
N LEU A 148 -8.90 1.39 8.80
CA LEU A 148 -10.00 1.84 9.66
C LEU A 148 -10.06 1.03 10.97
N TRP A 149 -9.87 -0.27 10.90
CA TRP A 149 -9.98 -1.16 12.05
C TRP A 149 -8.78 -1.08 13.00
N HIS A 150 -7.57 -0.91 12.47
CA HIS A 150 -6.35 -0.76 13.24
C HIS A 150 -6.14 0.70 13.65
N ARG A 151 -6.85 1.11 14.70
CA ARG A 151 -6.84 2.51 15.18
C ARG A 151 -5.57 2.84 15.99
N LYS A 152 -5.33 4.14 16.22
CA LYS A 152 -4.25 4.67 17.08
C LYS A 152 -2.82 4.25 16.74
N MET A 153 -2.56 3.81 15.51
CA MET A 153 -1.20 3.51 15.04
C MET A 153 -0.36 4.79 15.00
N TYR A 154 0.86 4.74 15.54
CA TYR A 154 1.79 5.86 15.64
C TYR A 154 1.27 7.10 16.40
N ALA A 155 0.26 6.95 17.26
CA ALA A 155 -0.14 8.01 18.17
C ALA A 155 1.01 8.36 19.15
N PRO A 156 1.22 9.64 19.53
CA PRO A 156 0.43 10.82 19.16
C PRO A 156 0.87 11.50 17.86
N VAL A 157 1.82 10.92 17.11
CA VAL A 157 2.36 11.52 15.87
C VAL A 157 1.29 11.52 14.78
N ASN A 158 0.66 10.38 14.53
CA ASN A 158 -0.52 10.31 13.68
C ASN A 158 -1.74 10.87 14.43
N GLN A 159 -2.33 11.94 13.89
CA GLN A 159 -3.47 12.62 14.50
C GLN A 159 -4.80 12.37 13.79
N PHE A 160 -4.79 11.65 12.65
CA PHE A 160 -5.98 11.42 11.84
C PHE A 160 -7.10 10.78 12.65
N ASP A 161 -6.79 9.64 13.29
CA ASP A 161 -7.74 8.83 14.05
C ASP A 161 -8.36 9.57 15.23
N ALA A 162 -7.54 10.31 15.99
CA ALA A 162 -8.01 11.11 17.12
C ALA A 162 -8.95 12.25 16.68
N TYR A 163 -8.71 12.81 15.48
CA TYR A 163 -9.58 13.85 14.93
C TYR A 163 -10.95 13.32 14.52
N LEU A 164 -11.06 12.08 14.05
CA LEU A 164 -12.35 11.47 13.69
C LEU A 164 -13.31 11.33 14.88
N ASP A 165 -12.81 11.43 16.12
CA ASP A 165 -13.60 11.42 17.35
C ASP A 165 -13.92 12.83 17.88
N SER A 166 -13.35 13.88 17.28
CA SER A 166 -13.49 15.26 17.73
C SER A 166 -14.87 15.86 17.43
N GLU A 167 -15.28 16.85 18.24
CA GLU A 167 -16.51 17.61 17.99
C GLU A 167 -16.45 18.40 16.67
N GLU A 168 -15.25 18.82 16.26
CA GLU A 168 -15.04 19.49 14.98
C GLU A 168 -15.40 18.57 13.81
N TYR A 169 -14.88 17.33 13.81
CA TYR A 169 -15.21 16.33 12.80
C TYR A 169 -16.70 15.99 12.78
N LYS A 170 -17.30 15.78 13.97
CA LYS A 170 -18.75 15.49 14.09
C LYS A 170 -19.60 16.62 13.49
N ALA A 171 -19.23 17.88 13.74
CA ALA A 171 -19.93 19.03 13.17
C ALA A 171 -19.75 19.13 11.64
N ASN A 172 -18.57 18.81 11.12
CA ASN A 172 -18.31 18.79 9.68
C ASN A 172 -19.08 17.66 8.98
N ALA A 173 -19.03 16.45 9.54
CA ALA A 173 -19.78 15.30 9.09
C ALA A 173 -21.29 15.57 9.11
N ASP A 174 -21.83 16.13 10.19
CA ASP A 174 -23.26 16.47 10.29
C ASP A 174 -23.73 17.40 9.16
N ARG A 175 -22.92 18.42 8.83
CA ARG A 175 -23.20 19.33 7.70
C ARG A 175 -23.21 18.59 6.37
N ALA A 176 -22.24 17.71 6.13
CA ALA A 176 -22.14 16.92 4.91
C ALA A 176 -23.30 15.90 4.79
N ILE A 177 -23.62 15.17 5.85
CA ILE A 177 -24.70 14.18 5.91
C ILE A 177 -26.06 14.83 5.62
N LYS A 178 -26.36 15.95 6.31
CA LYS A 178 -27.61 16.69 6.11
C LYS A 178 -27.73 17.23 4.68
N ALA A 179 -26.62 17.72 4.12
CA ALA A 179 -26.59 18.17 2.73
C ALA A 179 -26.84 17.02 1.76
N TYR A 180 -26.17 15.88 1.95
CA TYR A 180 -26.27 14.69 1.10
C TYR A 180 -27.69 14.13 1.08
N PHE A 181 -28.34 13.99 2.23
CA PHE A 181 -29.71 13.47 2.31
C PHE A 181 -30.80 14.55 2.21
N ARG A 182 -30.47 15.80 1.88
CA ARG A 182 -31.46 16.91 1.81
C ARG A 182 -32.70 16.59 0.96
N LYS A 183 -32.50 15.84 -0.13
CA LYS A 183 -33.56 15.43 -1.06
C LYS A 183 -34.19 14.07 -0.71
N ASN A 184 -33.78 13.42 0.38
CA ASN A 184 -34.23 12.10 0.83
C ASN A 184 -34.71 12.16 2.30
N PRO A 185 -35.96 12.60 2.55
CA PRO A 185 -36.50 12.74 3.91
C PRO A 185 -36.48 11.46 4.75
N PRO A 186 -36.76 10.25 4.21
CA PRO A 186 -36.59 9.00 4.96
C PRO A 186 -35.18 8.80 5.53
N MET A 187 -34.14 9.08 4.74
CA MET A 187 -32.75 8.95 5.20
C MET A 187 -32.38 10.01 6.23
N LEU A 188 -32.89 11.25 6.11
CA LEU A 188 -32.74 12.26 7.15
C LEU A 188 -33.41 11.87 8.47
N ALA A 189 -34.60 11.25 8.40
CA ALA A 189 -35.27 10.73 9.59
C ALA A 189 -34.46 9.60 10.23
N LEU A 190 -33.91 8.69 9.42
CA LEU A 190 -33.05 7.62 9.90
C LEU A 190 -31.77 8.16 10.55
N TYR A 191 -31.14 9.17 9.95
CA TYR A 191 -29.99 9.86 10.54
C TYR A 191 -30.32 10.53 11.88
N LYS A 192 -31.49 11.17 11.98
CA LYS A 192 -31.93 11.77 13.24
C LYS A 192 -32.13 10.72 14.35
N LEU A 193 -32.60 9.53 14.01
CA LEU A 193 -32.85 8.44 14.96
C LEU A 193 -31.56 7.70 15.36
N PHE A 194 -30.64 7.52 14.41
CA PHE A 194 -29.39 6.76 14.60
C PHE A 194 -28.17 7.55 14.08
N PRO A 195 -27.84 8.70 14.68
CA PRO A 195 -26.80 9.60 14.15
C PRO A 195 -25.43 8.93 14.10
N ASP A 196 -25.10 8.12 15.11
CA ASP A 196 -23.80 7.45 15.21
C ASP A 196 -23.59 6.45 14.07
N MET A 197 -24.65 5.78 13.58
CA MET A 197 -24.55 4.86 12.45
C MET A 197 -23.99 5.55 11.20
N PHE A 198 -24.48 6.75 10.89
CA PHE A 198 -24.01 7.51 9.73
C PHE A 198 -22.67 8.18 9.99
N LEU A 199 -22.38 8.55 11.23
CA LEU A 199 -21.07 9.06 11.62
C LEU A 199 -19.98 8.00 11.40
N GLU A 200 -20.21 6.74 11.77
CA GLU A 200 -19.25 5.65 11.51
C GLU A 200 -19.06 5.40 10.01
N GLN A 201 -20.13 5.47 9.21
CA GLN A 201 -20.01 5.39 7.75
C GLN A 201 -19.23 6.59 7.18
N CYS A 202 -19.40 7.79 7.74
CA CYS A 202 -18.62 8.96 7.35
C CYS A 202 -17.13 8.80 7.68
N ARG A 203 -16.80 8.20 8.83
CA ARG A 203 -15.41 7.85 9.19
C ARG A 203 -14.81 6.85 8.21
N MET A 204 -15.58 5.84 7.81
CA MET A 204 -15.17 4.93 6.76
C MET A 204 -14.85 5.69 5.46
N MET A 205 -15.71 6.62 5.01
CA MET A 205 -15.44 7.47 3.83
C MET A 205 -14.18 8.34 3.97
N SER A 206 -13.88 8.83 5.18
CA SER A 206 -12.61 9.50 5.47
C SER A 206 -11.39 8.59 5.26
N TYR A 207 -11.50 7.29 5.57
CA TYR A 207 -10.43 6.33 5.28
C TYR A 207 -10.35 5.95 3.79
N TYR A 208 -11.46 5.95 3.05
CA TYR A 208 -11.43 5.87 1.57
C TYR A 208 -10.60 7.01 0.99
N ALA A 209 -10.89 8.26 1.39
CA ALA A 209 -10.13 9.43 0.94
C ALA A 209 -8.65 9.34 1.35
N ASN A 210 -8.34 8.93 2.59
CA ASN A 210 -6.97 8.77 3.07
C ASN A 210 -6.18 7.76 2.22
N LEU A 211 -6.72 6.56 1.98
CA LEU A 211 -6.05 5.55 1.16
C LEU A 211 -5.98 5.95 -0.33
N GLY A 212 -6.99 6.65 -0.85
CA GLY A 212 -6.97 7.21 -2.19
C GLY A 212 -5.81 8.20 -2.35
N LEU A 213 -5.68 9.17 -1.46
CA LEU A 213 -4.56 10.12 -1.45
C LEU A 213 -3.20 9.46 -1.21
N PHE A 214 -3.16 8.33 -0.49
CA PHE A 214 -1.95 7.53 -0.35
C PHE A 214 -1.49 6.96 -1.71
N TRP A 215 -2.40 6.29 -2.43
CA TRP A 215 -2.09 5.64 -3.70
C TRP A 215 -1.99 6.59 -4.88
N GLU A 216 -2.59 7.79 -4.81
CA GLU A 216 -2.36 8.87 -5.78
C GLU A 216 -0.87 9.22 -5.90
N VAL A 217 -0.11 9.13 -4.80
CA VAL A 217 1.35 9.30 -4.80
C VAL A 217 2.08 8.05 -5.29
N MET A 218 1.70 6.88 -4.77
CA MET A 218 2.48 5.65 -4.98
C MET A 218 2.40 5.13 -6.43
N ALA A 219 1.29 5.35 -7.14
CA ALA A 219 1.17 4.92 -8.54
C ALA A 219 2.20 5.63 -9.44
N PRO A 220 2.31 6.98 -9.48
CA PRO A 220 3.37 7.70 -10.18
C PRO A 220 4.79 7.27 -9.78
N VAL A 221 5.05 7.06 -8.48
CA VAL A 221 6.36 6.58 -8.02
C VAL A 221 6.71 5.23 -8.68
N PHE A 222 5.77 4.28 -8.71
CA PHE A 222 6.02 2.98 -9.31
C PHE A 222 6.09 3.01 -10.84
N PHE A 223 5.31 3.87 -11.50
CA PHE A 223 5.45 4.08 -12.95
C PHE A 223 6.82 4.64 -13.31
N GLU A 224 7.25 5.71 -12.65
CA GLU A 224 8.55 6.33 -12.93
C GLU A 224 9.72 5.36 -12.67
N MET A 225 9.66 4.54 -11.62
CA MET A 225 10.66 3.51 -11.39
C MET A 225 10.70 2.46 -12.51
N SER A 226 9.56 2.09 -13.09
CA SER A 226 9.54 1.20 -14.25
C SER A 226 10.21 1.85 -15.45
N ASP A 227 9.86 3.09 -15.76
CA ASP A 227 10.38 3.82 -16.92
C ASP A 227 11.90 4.00 -16.81
N ILE A 228 12.39 4.40 -15.63
CA ILE A 228 13.84 4.52 -15.38
C ILE A 228 14.55 3.19 -15.61
N TYR A 229 13.99 2.07 -15.15
CA TYR A 229 14.59 0.74 -15.35
C TYR A 229 14.62 0.34 -16.83
N ASP A 230 13.53 0.57 -17.55
CA ASP A 230 13.43 0.27 -18.98
C ASP A 230 14.39 1.15 -19.81
N GLU A 231 14.68 2.37 -19.35
CA GLU A 231 15.73 3.26 -19.88
C GLU A 231 17.16 2.78 -19.56
N GLY A 232 17.33 1.63 -18.89
CA GLY A 232 18.61 1.08 -18.45
C GLY A 232 19.13 1.69 -17.14
N GLY A 233 18.24 2.34 -16.38
CA GLY A 233 18.50 2.92 -15.07
C GLY A 233 18.48 1.91 -13.92
N PHE A 234 18.96 2.37 -12.77
CA PHE A 234 19.27 1.61 -11.55
C PHE A 234 20.46 0.65 -11.65
N SER A 235 21.45 0.92 -10.82
CA SER A 235 22.64 0.09 -10.66
C SER A 235 22.42 -1.19 -9.83
N GLY A 236 21.35 -1.24 -9.04
CA GLY A 236 21.03 -2.34 -8.13
C GLY A 236 19.78 -2.06 -7.27
N VAL A 237 19.43 -3.00 -6.40
CA VAL A 237 18.30 -2.86 -5.46
C VAL A 237 18.44 -1.65 -4.53
N PRO A 238 19.63 -1.32 -3.96
CA PRO A 238 19.80 -0.13 -3.14
C PRO A 238 19.48 1.18 -3.87
N ASP A 239 19.81 1.26 -5.17
CA ASP A 239 19.57 2.43 -6.00
C ASP A 239 18.05 2.65 -6.23
N ALA A 240 17.34 1.58 -6.58
CA ALA A 240 15.89 1.59 -6.68
C ALA A 240 15.22 1.93 -5.33
N MET A 241 15.74 1.41 -4.22
CA MET A 241 15.26 1.75 -2.88
C MET A 241 15.52 3.22 -2.52
N ASN A 242 16.65 3.80 -2.92
CA ASN A 242 16.95 5.21 -2.72
C ASN A 242 15.99 6.12 -3.48
N PHE A 243 15.55 5.71 -4.67
CA PHE A 243 14.47 6.42 -5.37
C PHE A 243 13.19 6.46 -4.55
N LEU A 244 12.77 5.32 -3.96
CA LEU A 244 11.61 5.28 -3.06
C LEU A 244 11.79 6.20 -1.83
N ILE A 245 12.98 6.19 -1.22
CA ILE A 245 13.27 7.04 -0.05
C ILE A 245 13.15 8.52 -0.42
N ASN A 246 13.74 8.93 -1.54
CA ASN A 246 13.67 10.31 -2.04
C ASN A 246 12.24 10.70 -2.37
N GLY A 247 11.49 9.80 -3.02
CA GLY A 247 10.07 9.94 -3.28
C GLY A 247 9.29 10.21 -2.00
N ILE A 248 9.42 9.36 -0.98
CA ILE A 248 8.77 9.50 0.33
C ILE A 248 9.04 10.88 0.95
N PHE A 249 10.30 11.33 0.97
CA PHE A 249 10.63 12.64 1.53
C PHE A 249 10.06 13.81 0.74
N ALA A 250 10.03 13.71 -0.60
CA ALA A 250 9.54 14.78 -1.47
C ALA A 250 8.03 15.04 -1.28
N ILE A 251 7.27 14.00 -0.96
CA ILE A 251 5.80 14.06 -0.77
C ILE A 251 5.35 13.99 0.69
N ALA A 252 6.29 13.88 1.64
CA ALA A 252 5.96 13.66 3.06
C ALA A 252 4.97 14.69 3.62
N GLY A 253 5.07 15.95 3.17
CA GLY A 253 4.22 17.07 3.59
C GLY A 253 2.94 17.27 2.77
N ARG A 254 2.62 16.40 1.81
CA ARG A 254 1.41 16.54 0.99
C ARG A 254 0.15 16.37 1.83
N PRO A 255 -0.92 17.16 1.59
CA PRO A 255 -2.05 17.21 2.50
C PRO A 255 -2.93 15.95 2.43
N ILE A 256 -3.38 15.47 3.58
CA ILE A 256 -4.46 14.48 3.70
C ILE A 256 -5.74 15.21 4.10
N TYR A 257 -6.83 14.96 3.38
CA TYR A 257 -8.10 15.65 3.55
C TYR A 257 -9.27 14.76 3.10
N HIS A 258 -10.50 15.20 3.39
CA HIS A 258 -11.71 14.54 2.91
C HIS A 258 -12.74 15.60 2.54
N HIS A 259 -12.99 15.72 1.24
CA HIS A 259 -13.93 16.65 0.65
C HIS A 259 -15.11 15.90 0.02
N VAL A 260 -16.34 16.19 0.44
CA VAL A 260 -17.54 15.56 -0.11
C VAL A 260 -18.24 16.54 -1.05
N TYR A 261 -18.58 16.11 -2.26
CA TYR A 261 -19.25 16.97 -3.24
C TYR A 261 -20.73 16.60 -3.38
N VAL A 262 -21.61 17.53 -3.03
CA VAL A 262 -23.07 17.35 -3.11
C VAL A 262 -23.67 18.48 -3.93
N ASP A 263 -24.40 18.16 -5.00
CA ASP A 263 -25.03 19.13 -5.90
C ASP A 263 -24.04 20.23 -6.38
N GLY A 264 -22.79 19.86 -6.67
CA GLY A 264 -21.73 20.78 -7.12
C GLY A 264 -21.07 21.62 -6.01
N LYS A 265 -21.47 21.44 -4.75
CA LYS A 265 -20.86 22.12 -3.59
C LYS A 265 -19.93 21.18 -2.81
N CYS A 266 -18.73 21.67 -2.50
CA CYS A 266 -17.77 20.99 -1.63
C CYS A 266 -18.13 21.18 -0.14
N TYR A 267 -18.08 20.10 0.62
CA TYR A 267 -18.17 20.06 2.07
C TYR A 267 -16.88 19.44 2.61
N GLU A 268 -16.07 20.26 3.27
CA GLU A 268 -14.81 19.81 3.89
C GLU A 268 -15.12 19.05 5.19
N VAL A 269 -15.15 17.72 5.12
CA VAL A 269 -15.30 16.85 6.30
C VAL A 269 -14.02 16.88 7.13
N ILE A 270 -12.87 16.78 6.44
CA ILE A 270 -11.54 17.03 6.99
C ILE A 270 -10.90 18.12 6.11
N PRO A 271 -10.75 19.37 6.61
CA PRO A 271 -10.21 20.46 5.82
C PRO A 271 -8.68 20.35 5.69
N LYS A 272 -8.12 20.80 4.56
CA LYS A 272 -6.66 20.88 4.37
C LYS A 272 -5.96 21.73 5.44
N SER A 273 -6.65 22.73 5.99
CA SER A 273 -6.15 23.59 7.08
C SER A 273 -5.86 22.85 8.38
N LYS A 274 -6.33 21.59 8.52
CA LYS A 274 -5.98 20.75 9.65
C LYS A 274 -4.49 20.38 9.69
N GLY A 275 -3.82 20.45 8.54
CA GLY A 275 -2.38 20.21 8.45
C GLY A 275 -1.97 18.74 8.54
N PHE A 276 -2.89 17.81 8.25
CA PHE A 276 -2.54 16.41 8.11
C PHE A 276 -1.69 16.18 6.86
N THR A 277 -0.69 15.33 7.01
CA THR A 277 0.37 15.11 6.04
C THR A 277 0.42 13.65 5.61
N TRP A 278 0.85 13.42 4.38
CA TRP A 278 0.89 12.10 3.78
C TRP A 278 1.74 11.11 4.59
N LEU A 279 2.89 11.54 5.12
CA LEU A 279 3.79 10.62 5.82
C LEU A 279 3.16 10.07 7.11
N TYR A 280 2.66 10.95 7.98
CA TYR A 280 2.22 10.56 9.32
C TYR A 280 0.79 10.04 9.35
N GLU A 281 -0.10 10.57 8.51
CA GLU A 281 -1.52 10.22 8.54
C GLU A 281 -1.92 9.13 7.54
N ALA A 282 -1.11 8.88 6.51
CA ALA A 282 -1.40 7.88 5.47
C ALA A 282 -0.33 6.79 5.38
N ALA A 283 0.93 7.14 5.11
CA ALA A 283 1.96 6.17 4.75
C ALA A 283 2.42 5.27 5.90
N LEU A 284 2.80 5.83 7.05
CA LEU A 284 3.21 5.01 8.20
C LEU A 284 2.07 4.12 8.71
N PRO A 285 0.84 4.64 8.90
CA PRO A 285 -0.30 3.81 9.27
C PRO A 285 -0.62 2.74 8.22
N TYR A 286 -0.51 3.05 6.92
CA TYR A 286 -0.73 2.07 5.85
C TYR A 286 0.25 0.89 5.93
N VAL A 287 1.55 1.17 6.09
CA VAL A 287 2.57 0.12 6.22
C VAL A 287 2.28 -0.79 7.41
N GLU A 288 1.94 -0.21 8.56
CA GLU A 288 1.60 -0.99 9.75
C GLU A 288 0.30 -1.81 9.56
N ALA A 289 -0.76 -1.18 9.04
CA ALA A 289 -2.07 -1.80 8.87
C ALA A 289 -2.09 -2.88 7.80
N VAL A 290 -1.42 -2.67 6.67
CA VAL A 290 -1.53 -3.53 5.49
C VAL A 290 -0.34 -4.47 5.35
N PHE A 291 0.89 -3.99 5.62
CA PHE A 291 2.08 -4.83 5.42
C PHE A 291 2.40 -5.72 6.62
N TYR A 292 2.19 -5.22 7.84
CA TYR A 292 2.40 -6.01 9.06
C TYR A 292 1.14 -6.73 9.51
N ARG A 293 0.03 -6.00 9.72
CA ARG A 293 -1.13 -6.53 10.46
C ARG A 293 -2.15 -7.24 9.60
N THR A 294 -2.93 -6.47 8.84
CA THR A 294 -4.15 -6.80 8.10
C THR A 294 -5.15 -7.70 8.84
N ALA A 295 -6.34 -7.92 8.26
CA ALA A 295 -7.30 -8.86 8.83
C ALA A 295 -6.82 -10.31 8.62
N PRO A 296 -6.99 -11.22 9.61
CA PRO A 296 -6.61 -12.63 9.47
C PRO A 296 -7.33 -13.27 8.28
N PHE A 297 -6.59 -14.01 7.46
CA PHE A 297 -7.21 -14.62 6.28
C PHE A 297 -8.17 -15.72 6.69
N ARG A 298 -9.40 -15.63 6.19
CA ARG A 298 -10.49 -16.56 6.53
C ARG A 298 -10.19 -18.00 6.13
N GLY A 299 -9.37 -18.21 5.10
CA GLY A 299 -8.93 -19.52 4.64
C GLY A 299 -7.74 -20.11 5.41
N THR A 300 -7.02 -19.34 6.23
CA THR A 300 -5.79 -19.82 6.90
C THR A 300 -5.85 -19.81 8.42
N LYS A 301 -6.78 -19.05 9.02
CA LYS A 301 -6.91 -18.93 10.48
C LYS A 301 -8.35 -19.16 10.93
N SER A 302 -8.51 -19.90 12.02
CA SER A 302 -9.80 -20.08 12.69
C SER A 302 -10.09 -18.89 13.60
N TYR A 303 -11.24 -18.26 13.41
CA TYR A 303 -11.77 -17.22 14.29
C TYR A 303 -12.48 -17.79 15.53
N ASN A 304 -12.40 -19.10 15.74
CA ASN A 304 -12.92 -19.72 16.95
C ASN A 304 -12.17 -19.18 18.17
N ALA A 305 -12.86 -18.42 19.02
CA ALA A 305 -12.30 -17.82 20.22
C ALA A 305 -11.68 -18.84 21.19
N GLN A 306 -12.16 -20.10 21.18
CA GLN A 306 -11.59 -21.17 22.01
C GLN A 306 -10.27 -21.72 21.48
N ALA A 307 -10.03 -21.60 20.16
CA ALA A 307 -8.84 -22.15 19.52
C ALA A 307 -7.60 -21.24 19.67
N GLY A 308 -7.79 -19.97 20.02
CA GLY A 308 -6.69 -19.03 20.29
C GLY A 308 -5.75 -18.76 19.11
N GLN A 309 -6.19 -19.00 17.86
CA GLN A 309 -5.35 -18.83 16.67
C GLN A 309 -5.24 -17.37 16.19
N VAL A 310 -6.22 -16.54 16.52
CA VAL A 310 -6.20 -15.09 16.26
C VAL A 310 -5.88 -14.38 17.58
N PRO A 311 -4.88 -13.50 17.63
CA PRO A 311 -4.54 -12.74 18.83
C PRO A 311 -5.71 -11.91 19.36
N ASN A 312 -5.74 -11.70 20.67
CA ASN A 312 -6.70 -10.80 21.30
C ASN A 312 -6.34 -9.33 21.05
N ASP A 313 -5.04 -9.01 21.03
CA ASP A 313 -4.53 -7.66 20.83
C ASP A 313 -4.17 -7.43 19.37
N GLN A 314 -4.69 -6.35 18.79
CA GLN A 314 -4.44 -5.96 17.38
C GLN A 314 -2.95 -5.73 17.05
N LYS A 315 -2.12 -5.38 18.03
CA LYS A 315 -0.66 -5.17 17.83
C LYS A 315 0.09 -6.46 17.47
N ASP A 316 -0.51 -7.61 17.72
CA ASP A 316 0.07 -8.93 17.48
C ASP A 316 -0.42 -9.56 16.16
N PHE A 317 -1.21 -8.82 15.39
CA PHE A 317 -1.68 -9.25 14.08
C PHE A 317 -0.50 -9.31 13.11
N HIS A 318 -0.39 -10.44 12.42
CA HIS A 318 0.75 -10.82 11.59
C HIS A 318 0.28 -11.51 10.32
N TYR A 319 -0.68 -10.89 9.65
CA TYR A 319 -1.34 -11.44 8.47
C TYR A 319 -1.07 -10.61 7.22
N GLY A 320 -0.38 -9.47 7.36
CA GLY A 320 0.00 -8.61 6.25
C GLY A 320 0.96 -9.29 5.28
N ILE A 321 1.24 -8.64 4.15
CA ILE A 321 2.04 -9.25 3.07
C ILE A 321 3.41 -9.75 3.51
N LEU A 322 4.02 -9.17 4.55
CA LEU A 322 5.32 -9.60 5.08
C LEU A 322 5.25 -10.94 5.84
N TYR A 323 4.05 -11.37 6.26
CA TYR A 323 3.80 -12.64 6.96
C TYR A 323 2.93 -13.59 6.15
N ALA A 324 2.30 -13.12 5.07
CA ALA A 324 1.37 -13.89 4.27
C ALA A 324 2.03 -15.15 3.69
N ASP A 325 1.31 -16.26 3.78
CA ASP A 325 1.59 -17.43 2.96
C ASP A 325 0.97 -17.22 1.58
N VAL A 326 1.82 -17.23 0.55
CA VAL A 326 1.45 -16.88 -0.83
C VAL A 326 1.25 -18.10 -1.71
N PHE A 327 1.62 -19.31 -1.25
CA PHE A 327 1.35 -20.55 -1.99
C PHE A 327 -0.15 -20.86 -2.19
N PRO A 328 -1.07 -20.56 -1.25
CA PRO A 328 -2.50 -20.79 -1.47
C PRO A 328 -3.20 -19.67 -2.26
N VAL A 329 -2.46 -18.74 -2.88
CA VAL A 329 -3.05 -17.75 -3.81
C VAL A 329 -3.80 -18.48 -4.93
N GLY A 330 -4.97 -17.98 -5.32
CA GLY A 330 -5.86 -18.63 -6.28
C GLY A 330 -6.87 -19.59 -5.64
N THR A 331 -6.77 -19.84 -4.33
CA THR A 331 -7.73 -20.67 -3.57
C THR A 331 -8.77 -19.84 -2.80
N ALA A 332 -9.83 -20.50 -2.33
CA ALA A 332 -10.92 -19.84 -1.62
C ALA A 332 -10.48 -19.29 -0.24
N GLY A 333 -10.93 -18.08 0.10
CA GLY A 333 -10.70 -17.47 1.41
C GLY A 333 -9.34 -16.80 1.58
N ILE A 334 -8.61 -16.55 0.48
CA ILE A 334 -7.29 -15.89 0.45
C ILE A 334 -7.41 -14.52 -0.26
N PRO A 335 -7.57 -13.41 0.48
CA PRO A 335 -7.81 -12.08 -0.09
C PRO A 335 -6.76 -11.56 -1.09
N PRO A 336 -5.44 -11.77 -0.89
CA PRO A 336 -4.42 -11.30 -1.83
C PRO A 336 -4.61 -11.80 -3.27
N THR A 337 -5.34 -12.90 -3.48
CA THR A 337 -5.68 -13.42 -4.81
C THR A 337 -6.31 -12.36 -5.72
N LEU A 338 -7.14 -11.48 -5.16
CA LEU A 338 -7.78 -10.39 -5.90
C LEU A 338 -6.75 -9.46 -6.55
N LEU A 339 -5.72 -9.07 -5.78
CA LEU A 339 -4.64 -8.24 -6.31
C LEU A 339 -3.74 -9.01 -7.27
N MET A 340 -3.41 -10.27 -6.97
CA MET A 340 -2.56 -11.07 -7.86
C MET A 340 -3.22 -11.26 -9.24
N GLN A 341 -4.54 -11.44 -9.28
CA GLN A 341 -5.30 -11.50 -10.52
C GLN A 341 -5.26 -10.17 -11.27
N ASP A 342 -5.48 -9.04 -10.57
CA ASP A 342 -5.40 -7.72 -11.20
C ASP A 342 -4.01 -7.45 -11.82
N MET A 343 -2.94 -7.75 -11.07
CA MET A 343 -1.57 -7.55 -11.56
C MET A 343 -1.19 -8.49 -12.70
N LEU A 344 -1.81 -9.67 -12.79
CA LEU A 344 -1.52 -10.65 -13.84
C LEU A 344 -1.75 -10.05 -15.24
N HIS A 345 -2.79 -9.23 -15.40
CA HIS A 345 -3.14 -8.60 -16.68
C HIS A 345 -2.11 -7.55 -17.15
N PHE A 346 -1.25 -7.06 -16.25
CA PHE A 346 -0.34 -5.95 -16.50
C PHE A 346 1.13 -6.31 -16.28
N LEU A 347 1.45 -7.61 -16.27
CA LEU A 347 2.84 -8.06 -16.15
C LEU A 347 3.67 -7.62 -17.37
N PRO A 348 4.86 -7.04 -17.16
CA PRO A 348 5.75 -6.71 -18.27
C PRO A 348 6.30 -8.00 -18.92
N PRO A 349 6.62 -7.97 -20.23
CA PRO A 349 7.04 -9.17 -20.97
C PRO A 349 8.25 -9.89 -20.38
N TYR A 350 9.22 -9.17 -19.81
CA TYR A 350 10.40 -9.78 -19.19
C TYR A 350 10.04 -10.61 -17.95
N LEU A 351 9.04 -10.19 -17.17
CA LEU A 351 8.60 -10.91 -15.98
C LEU A 351 7.75 -12.13 -16.35
N ILE A 352 6.92 -12.01 -17.40
CA ILE A 352 6.21 -13.15 -18.00
C ILE A 352 7.20 -14.20 -18.48
N ASN A 353 8.22 -13.81 -19.25
CA ASN A 353 9.24 -14.73 -19.76
C ASN A 353 10.04 -15.39 -18.63
N TYR A 354 10.28 -14.66 -17.54
CA TYR A 354 10.91 -15.22 -16.36
C TYR A 354 10.04 -16.28 -15.69
N TYR A 355 8.75 -16.03 -15.46
CA TYR A 355 7.86 -17.03 -14.84
C TYR A 355 7.68 -18.29 -15.70
N LYS A 356 7.66 -18.15 -17.03
CA LYS A 356 7.60 -19.29 -17.97
C LYS A 356 8.76 -20.28 -17.82
N GLN A 357 9.90 -19.82 -17.34
CA GLN A 357 11.12 -20.63 -17.21
C GLN A 357 11.25 -21.30 -15.83
N HIS A 358 10.32 -21.06 -14.91
CA HIS A 358 10.39 -21.53 -13.53
C HIS A 358 9.12 -22.29 -13.13
N CYS A 359 9.25 -23.12 -12.10
CA CYS A 359 8.16 -23.86 -11.46
C CYS A 359 7.21 -24.53 -12.47
N ARG A 360 5.92 -24.18 -12.48
CA ARG A 360 4.93 -24.72 -13.43
C ARG A 360 4.65 -23.80 -14.61
N GLY A 361 5.56 -22.89 -14.92
CA GLY A 361 5.45 -22.00 -16.07
C GLY A 361 4.24 -21.08 -15.95
N GLU A 362 3.33 -21.15 -16.92
CA GLU A 362 2.12 -20.32 -16.93
C GLU A 362 1.07 -20.77 -15.90
N ASP A 363 1.08 -22.05 -15.50
CA ASP A 363 0.02 -22.64 -14.67
C ASP A 363 -0.02 -22.11 -13.23
N ASP A 364 1.14 -21.73 -12.68
CA ASP A 364 1.27 -21.21 -11.30
C ASP A 364 1.74 -19.74 -11.26
N MET A 365 1.52 -18.99 -12.34
CA MET A 365 1.94 -17.59 -12.42
C MET A 365 1.43 -16.74 -11.26
N LEU A 366 0.21 -16.96 -10.77
CA LEU A 366 -0.33 -16.20 -9.62
C LEU A 366 0.49 -16.41 -8.34
N ILE A 367 1.04 -17.61 -8.13
CA ILE A 367 1.87 -17.93 -6.95
C ILE A 367 3.24 -17.27 -7.11
N GLN A 368 3.88 -17.45 -8.27
CA GLN A 368 5.17 -16.83 -8.58
C GLN A 368 5.08 -15.30 -8.47
N LEU A 369 4.00 -14.71 -9.00
CA LEU A 369 3.66 -13.29 -8.88
C LEU A 369 3.49 -12.87 -7.42
N GLY A 370 2.77 -13.65 -6.61
CA GLY A 370 2.61 -13.40 -5.17
C GLY A 370 3.93 -13.35 -4.40
N ILE A 371 4.88 -14.22 -4.74
CA ILE A 371 6.22 -14.24 -4.15
C ILE A 371 7.02 -13.02 -4.58
N THR A 372 6.99 -12.68 -5.86
CA THR A 372 7.61 -11.45 -6.39
C THR A 372 7.05 -10.22 -5.70
N PHE A 373 5.73 -10.10 -5.60
CA PHE A 373 5.07 -9.01 -4.89
C PHE A 373 5.50 -8.94 -3.42
N GLN A 374 5.56 -10.09 -2.73
CA GLN A 374 6.03 -10.15 -1.35
C GLN A 374 7.48 -9.65 -1.20
N ARG A 375 8.40 -10.07 -2.09
CA ARG A 375 9.76 -9.53 -2.13
C ARG A 375 9.72 -8.01 -2.28
N SER A 376 8.97 -7.50 -3.24
CA SER A 376 8.88 -6.06 -3.50
C SER A 376 8.34 -5.26 -2.32
N MET A 377 7.39 -5.81 -1.56
CA MET A 377 6.88 -5.17 -0.34
C MET A 377 7.90 -5.17 0.80
N TYR A 378 8.81 -6.16 0.86
CA TYR A 378 10.00 -6.07 1.73
C TYR A 378 10.94 -4.95 1.29
N ASN A 379 11.11 -4.70 -0.01
CA ASN A 379 11.91 -3.57 -0.49
C ASN A 379 11.26 -2.22 -0.13
N VAL A 380 9.95 -2.07 -0.36
CA VAL A 380 9.20 -0.86 0.06
C VAL A 380 9.31 -0.65 1.56
N THR A 381 9.14 -1.70 2.37
CA THR A 381 9.28 -1.62 3.83
C THR A 381 10.71 -1.24 4.23
N SER A 382 11.73 -1.70 3.49
CA SER A 382 13.12 -1.30 3.72
C SER A 382 13.32 0.19 3.44
N ALA A 383 12.74 0.73 2.37
CA ALA A 383 12.75 2.17 2.08
C ALA A 383 12.10 2.97 3.22
N VAL A 384 10.97 2.51 3.76
CA VAL A 384 10.30 3.16 4.91
C VAL A 384 11.19 3.14 6.16
N ILE A 385 11.83 2.00 6.46
CA ILE A 385 12.76 1.87 7.59
C ILE A 385 13.95 2.83 7.42
N GLN A 386 14.52 2.92 6.22
CA GLN A 386 15.63 3.84 5.93
C GLN A 386 15.21 5.31 5.99
N ALA A 387 14.03 5.65 5.50
CA ALA A 387 13.47 7.00 5.57
C ALA A 387 13.22 7.40 7.03
N LEU A 388 12.62 6.53 7.84
CA LEU A 388 12.42 6.77 9.28
C LEU A 388 13.74 6.95 10.02
N ARG A 389 14.74 6.09 9.76
CA ARG A 389 16.08 6.25 10.34
C ARG A 389 16.69 7.58 9.95
N THR A 390 16.58 7.99 8.70
CA THR A 390 17.08 9.28 8.22
C THR A 390 16.37 10.47 8.87
N ALA A 391 15.06 10.35 9.11
CA ALA A 391 14.25 11.40 9.71
C ALA A 391 14.47 11.56 11.24
N LEU A 392 14.78 10.46 11.94
CA LEU A 392 14.77 10.41 13.41
C LEU A 392 16.14 10.19 14.04
N LEU A 393 17.11 9.69 13.28
CA LEU A 393 18.41 9.25 13.78
C LEU A 393 19.54 9.86 12.94
N TYR A 394 20.62 9.11 12.72
CA TYR A 394 21.88 9.63 12.20
C TYR A 394 22.16 9.14 10.76
N PRO A 395 22.94 9.88 9.98
CA PRO A 395 23.48 9.40 8.71
C PRO A 395 24.27 8.08 8.86
N LEU A 396 24.30 7.26 7.81
CA LEU A 396 25.03 5.98 7.84
C LEU A 396 26.55 6.14 7.79
N ASP A 397 27.02 7.27 7.27
CA ASP A 397 28.43 7.66 7.17
C ASP A 397 28.94 8.44 8.40
N ASP A 398 28.15 8.50 9.48
CA ASP A 398 28.54 9.19 10.71
C ASP A 398 29.84 8.60 11.29
N THR A 399 30.65 9.47 11.89
CA THR A 399 31.94 9.10 12.46
C THR A 399 31.84 8.64 13.91
N ASN A 400 30.80 9.03 14.63
CA ASN A 400 30.58 8.72 16.03
C ASN A 400 30.04 7.30 16.21
N PRO A 401 30.77 6.39 16.90
CA PRO A 401 30.30 5.02 17.13
C PRO A 401 28.96 4.95 17.86
N ARG A 402 28.63 5.93 18.72
CA ARG A 402 27.34 5.97 19.42
C ARG A 402 26.17 6.25 18.46
N HIS A 403 26.39 7.09 17.45
CA HIS A 403 25.37 7.38 16.43
C HIS A 403 25.10 6.15 15.57
N LEU A 404 26.16 5.46 15.14
CA LEU A 404 26.03 4.21 14.41
C LEU A 404 25.36 3.11 15.26
N GLN A 405 25.66 3.04 16.56
CA GLN A 405 25.00 2.10 17.46
C GLN A 405 23.50 2.40 17.60
N ALA A 406 23.10 3.68 17.69
CA ALA A 406 21.69 4.05 17.72
C ALA A 406 20.95 3.64 16.42
N ASN A 407 21.60 3.75 15.26
CA ASN A 407 21.05 3.24 14.00
C ASN A 407 20.91 1.71 14.02
N ARG A 408 21.90 0.98 14.55
CA ARG A 408 21.82 -0.48 14.73
C ARG A 408 20.68 -0.88 15.64
N ASP A 409 20.58 -0.26 16.82
CA ASP A 409 19.52 -0.56 17.80
C ASP A 409 18.13 -0.35 17.17
N PHE A 410 17.99 0.69 16.36
CA PHE A 410 16.78 0.92 15.58
C PHE A 410 16.52 -0.20 14.55
N PHE A 411 17.49 -0.56 13.72
CA PHE A 411 17.31 -1.65 12.76
C PHE A 411 17.02 -2.99 13.43
N GLU A 412 17.72 -3.32 14.51
CA GLU A 412 17.46 -4.49 15.34
C GLU A 412 16.04 -4.45 15.91
N SER A 413 15.57 -3.30 16.39
CA SER A 413 14.19 -3.14 16.87
C SER A 413 13.14 -3.41 15.78
N GLN A 414 13.41 -3.00 14.54
CA GLN A 414 12.52 -3.28 13.41
C GLN A 414 12.53 -4.77 13.06
N LEU A 415 13.71 -5.42 13.05
CA LEU A 415 13.81 -6.83 12.71
C LEU A 415 13.33 -7.76 13.84
N ASN A 416 13.37 -7.32 15.10
CA ASN A 416 12.80 -8.03 16.24
C ASN A 416 11.30 -8.31 16.05
N ARG A 417 10.59 -7.51 15.24
CA ARG A 417 9.19 -7.75 14.90
C ARG A 417 8.99 -9.11 14.21
N PHE A 418 9.98 -9.56 13.43
CA PHE A 418 9.97 -10.86 12.73
C PHE A 418 10.54 -12.02 13.56
N THR A 419 11.03 -11.77 14.78
CA THR A 419 11.59 -12.81 15.67
C THR A 419 10.66 -13.20 16.81
N ARG A 420 9.53 -12.50 16.96
CA ARG A 420 8.52 -12.78 18.00
C ARG A 420 7.92 -14.19 17.81
N ALA A 421 7.96 -15.02 18.84
CA ALA A 421 7.42 -16.38 18.78
C ALA A 421 5.90 -16.44 19.05
N ASP A 422 5.33 -15.39 19.63
CA ASP A 422 3.91 -15.30 19.98
C ASP A 422 3.03 -15.66 18.77
N TYR A 423 2.01 -16.50 18.97
CA TYR A 423 1.07 -16.90 17.92
C TYR A 423 1.70 -17.48 16.64
N GLY A 424 2.97 -17.93 16.69
CA GLY A 424 3.70 -18.43 15.51
C GLY A 424 4.18 -17.33 14.56
N MET A 425 4.27 -16.07 15.03
CA MET A 425 4.69 -14.91 14.23
C MET A 425 6.04 -15.12 13.54
N ARG A 426 7.05 -15.63 14.26
CA ARG A 426 8.39 -15.92 13.73
C ARG A 426 8.36 -16.93 12.59
N ASP A 427 7.51 -17.94 12.68
CA ASP A 427 7.38 -18.98 11.65
C ASP A 427 6.58 -18.49 10.44
N ALA A 428 5.64 -17.56 10.66
CA ALA A 428 4.89 -16.91 9.59
C ALA A 428 5.74 -15.90 8.79
N ALA A 429 6.66 -15.20 9.46
CA ALA A 429 7.49 -14.17 8.85
C ALA A 429 8.30 -14.70 7.66
N LYS A 430 8.12 -14.10 6.48
CA LYS A 430 8.77 -14.57 5.24
C LYS A 430 10.17 -13.99 5.03
N LEU A 431 10.69 -13.24 6.00
CA LEU A 431 11.98 -12.53 5.90
C LEU A 431 13.13 -13.50 5.63
N ARG A 432 13.11 -14.71 6.21
CA ARG A 432 14.09 -15.78 5.92
C ARG A 432 13.92 -16.33 4.52
N SER A 433 12.68 -16.63 4.13
CA SER A 433 12.34 -17.25 2.86
C SER A 433 12.78 -16.39 1.68
N ILE A 434 12.53 -15.08 1.73
CA ILE A 434 12.89 -14.14 0.64
C ILE A 434 14.40 -13.95 0.45
N GLN A 435 15.24 -14.41 1.40
CA GLN A 435 16.70 -14.41 1.22
C GLN A 435 17.15 -15.52 0.27
N SER A 436 16.36 -16.58 0.14
CA SER A 436 16.70 -17.72 -0.69
C SER A 436 16.34 -17.47 -2.15
N PRO A 437 17.24 -17.74 -3.11
CA PRO A 437 16.89 -17.75 -4.54
C PRO A 437 15.94 -18.90 -4.91
N ASN A 438 15.75 -19.88 -4.01
CA ASN A 438 14.88 -21.04 -4.24
C ASN A 438 13.45 -20.85 -3.69
N TYR A 439 13.14 -19.71 -3.06
CA TYR A 439 11.78 -19.39 -2.67
C TYR A 439 11.05 -18.81 -3.89
N ARG A 440 10.27 -19.67 -4.55
CA ARG A 440 9.59 -19.51 -5.84
C ARG A 440 8.28 -20.27 -5.88
#